data_AF-A0A8B6G051-F1
#
_entry.id   AF-A0A8B6G051-F1
#
_cell.length_a   1.000
_cell.length_b   1.000
_cell.length_c   1.000
_cell.angle_alpha   90.00
_cell.angle_beta   90.00
_cell.angle_gamma   90.00
#
_symmetry.space_group_name_H-M   'P 1'
#
loop_
_entity.id
_entity.type
_entity.pdbx_description
1 polymer ?
#
loop_
_entity_poly.entity_id
_entity_poly.type
_entity_poly.pdbx_seq_one_letter_code
_entity_poly.pdbx_strand_id
1 'polypeptide(L)'
;MGEVAFDTNQLVVSHPDLFIKLKPSEIYFSQNRINALFRCRRSVGGTLDDIMEGRCNIKDIPMISVMKRDGKWVTADNRRLWVFKHLEKLDKCSNIIAIKTSEIAESKLNSENGGRTVEFYIGMAATGEWHKKVPTIEIQDSGTKQNDVVTELARFTLLRIDH
;
A
#
# COMPACT_ATOMS: atom_id res chain seq x y z
N MET A 1 -29.74 2.98 17.64
CA MET A 1 -28.63 2.01 17.73
C MET A 1 -27.37 2.79 17.45
N GLY A 2 -26.52 2.99 18.46
CA GLY A 2 -25.36 3.87 18.37
C GLY A 2 -24.27 3.24 17.52
N GLU A 3 -23.83 3.97 16.50
CA GLU A 3 -22.63 3.64 15.73
C GLU A 3 -21.42 3.92 16.63
N VAL A 4 -20.80 2.85 17.13
CA VAL A 4 -19.57 2.97 17.91
C VAL A 4 -18.46 3.27 16.90
N ALA A 5 -18.08 4.54 16.80
CA ALA A 5 -16.91 4.94 16.03
C ALA A 5 -15.70 4.19 16.60
N PHE A 6 -15.13 3.28 15.80
CA PHE A 6 -13.92 2.55 16.16
C PHE A 6 -12.75 3.54 16.18
N ASP A 7 -12.46 4.11 17.35
CA ASP A 7 -11.33 5.02 17.54
C ASP A 7 -10.02 4.23 17.60
N THR A 8 -9.32 4.23 16.48
CA THR A 8 -8.03 3.57 16.32
C THR A 8 -6.94 4.15 17.23
N ASN A 9 -7.07 5.41 17.70
CA ASN A 9 -6.11 5.98 18.64
C ASN A 9 -6.22 5.36 20.03
N GLN A 10 -7.43 5.07 20.53
CA GLN A 10 -7.59 4.45 21.85
C GLN A 10 -7.06 3.02 21.92
N LEU A 11 -7.21 2.24 20.84
CA LEU A 11 -6.69 0.87 20.77
C LEU A 11 -5.16 0.83 20.77
N VAL A 12 -4.51 1.74 20.03
CA VAL A 12 -3.04 1.84 19.99
C VAL A 12 -2.46 2.15 21.38
N VAL A 13 -3.13 2.98 22.18
CA VAL A 13 -2.71 3.31 23.54
C VAL A 13 -2.81 2.11 24.49
N SER A 14 -3.82 1.26 24.32
CA SER A 14 -4.06 0.10 25.20
C SER A 14 -3.18 -1.11 24.91
N HIS A 15 -2.77 -1.31 23.65
CA HIS A 15 -1.97 -2.45 23.21
C HIS A 15 -0.88 -1.99 22.22
N PRO A 16 0.12 -1.22 22.67
CA PRO A 16 1.12 -0.61 21.80
C PRO A 16 1.92 -1.66 21.01
N ASP A 17 2.05 -2.86 21.56
CA ASP A 17 2.78 -3.96 20.91
C ASP A 17 1.99 -4.61 19.77
N LEU A 18 0.67 -4.44 19.72
CA LEU A 18 -0.20 -5.04 18.70
C LEU A 18 -0.25 -4.22 17.41
N PHE A 19 0.03 -2.91 17.47
CA PHE A 19 -0.02 -2.06 16.29
C PHE A 19 1.38 -1.66 15.83
N ILE A 20 1.50 -1.39 14.53
CA ILE A 20 2.73 -0.86 13.95
C ILE A 20 2.41 0.14 12.86
N LYS A 21 3.17 1.24 12.83
CA LYS A 21 3.12 2.22 11.76
C LYS A 21 4.16 1.86 10.71
N LEU A 22 3.73 1.65 9.48
CA LEU A 22 4.59 1.27 8.36
C LEU A 22 4.25 2.10 7.13
N LYS A 23 5.23 2.35 6.27
CA LYS A 23 4.97 2.80 4.90
C LYS A 23 4.37 1.64 4.10
N PRO A 24 3.39 1.87 3.22
CA PRO A 24 2.87 0.78 2.38
C PRO A 24 3.97 0.06 1.58
N SER A 25 4.99 0.78 1.12
CA SER A 25 6.16 0.25 0.42
C SER A 25 7.03 -0.73 1.24
N GLU A 26 7.00 -0.63 2.58
CA GLU A 26 7.74 -1.53 3.50
C GLU A 26 7.05 -2.88 3.71
N ILE A 27 5.82 -3.03 3.23
CA ILE A 27 5.00 -4.23 3.41
C ILE A 27 5.01 -5.06 2.14
N TYR A 28 5.22 -6.35 2.31
CA TYR A 28 5.31 -7.32 1.24
C TYR A 28 4.01 -8.10 1.09
N PHE A 29 3.64 -8.34 -0.16
CA PHE A 29 2.53 -9.22 -0.51
C PHE A 29 2.90 -10.66 -0.16
N SER A 30 1.96 -11.39 0.44
CA SER A 30 2.16 -12.80 0.75
C SER A 30 1.97 -13.70 -0.49
N GLN A 31 1.25 -13.21 -1.50
CA GLN A 31 0.90 -13.95 -2.71
C GLN A 31 1.33 -13.20 -3.95
N ASN A 32 1.67 -13.91 -5.02
CA ASN A 32 1.99 -13.31 -6.33
C ASN A 32 0.77 -12.79 -7.09
N ARG A 33 -0.40 -13.37 -6.83
CA ARG A 33 -1.63 -13.09 -7.58
C ARG A 33 -2.73 -12.64 -6.66
N ILE A 34 -3.47 -11.63 -7.10
CA ILE A 34 -4.65 -11.11 -6.40
C ILE A 34 -5.88 -11.12 -7.31
N ASN A 35 -7.05 -11.24 -6.69
CA ASN A 35 -8.31 -10.99 -7.38
C ASN A 35 -8.51 -9.47 -7.54
N ALA A 36 -8.99 -9.03 -8.71
CA ALA A 36 -9.29 -7.62 -8.96
C ALA A 36 -10.50 -7.09 -8.18
N LEU A 37 -11.24 -7.98 -7.51
CA LEU A 37 -12.41 -7.66 -6.70
C LEU A 37 -12.17 -7.99 -5.23
N PHE A 38 -12.73 -7.17 -4.35
CA PHE A 38 -12.93 -7.50 -2.94
C PHE A 38 -14.03 -8.57 -2.77
N ARG A 39 -14.13 -9.15 -1.56
CA ARG A 39 -15.20 -10.11 -1.24
C ARG A 39 -16.61 -9.52 -1.45
N CYS A 40 -16.76 -8.21 -1.23
CA CYS A 40 -17.99 -7.46 -1.48
C CYS A 40 -18.22 -7.09 -2.96
N ARG A 41 -17.46 -7.68 -3.90
CA ARG A 41 -17.51 -7.43 -5.35
C ARG A 41 -17.12 -6.03 -5.81
N ARG A 42 -16.74 -5.12 -4.91
CA ARG A 42 -16.11 -3.85 -5.28
C ARG A 42 -14.76 -4.10 -5.94
N SER A 43 -14.46 -3.34 -6.99
CA SER A 43 -13.16 -3.40 -7.67
C SER A 43 -12.07 -2.76 -6.80
N VAL A 44 -10.90 -3.39 -6.79
CA VAL A 44 -9.70 -2.86 -6.13
C VAL A 44 -9.29 -1.53 -6.77
N GLY A 45 -9.23 -1.47 -8.10
CA GLY A 45 -8.93 -0.23 -8.82
C GLY A 45 -10.05 0.80 -8.75
N GLY A 46 -11.31 0.35 -8.75
CA GLY A 46 -12.46 1.26 -8.51
C GLY A 46 -12.42 1.89 -7.12
N THR A 47 -11.98 1.15 -6.10
CA THR A 47 -11.82 1.68 -4.73
C THR A 47 -10.70 2.72 -4.67
N LEU A 48 -9.62 2.55 -5.45
CA LEU A 48 -8.59 3.57 -5.59
C LEU A 48 -9.18 4.85 -6.21
N ASP A 49 -9.92 4.72 -7.30
CA ASP A 49 -10.58 5.85 -7.97
C ASP A 49 -11.55 6.57 -7.03
N ASP A 50 -12.42 5.83 -6.32
CA ASP A 50 -13.36 6.39 -5.34
C ASP A 50 -12.66 7.20 -4.25
N ILE A 51 -11.47 6.79 -3.81
CA ILE A 51 -10.68 7.55 -2.82
C ILE A 51 -10.08 8.80 -3.45
N MET A 52 -9.55 8.69 -4.67
CA MET A 52 -8.98 9.83 -5.39
C MET A 52 -10.03 10.91 -5.71
N GLU A 53 -11.27 10.49 -5.96
CA GLU A 53 -12.40 11.35 -6.28
C GLU A 53 -13.21 11.77 -5.03
N GLY A 54 -12.78 11.35 -3.84
CA GLY A 54 -13.41 11.73 -2.57
C GLY A 54 -14.77 11.07 -2.28
N ARG A 55 -15.15 10.03 -3.02
CA ARG A 55 -16.35 9.21 -2.80
C ARG A 55 -16.19 8.20 -1.66
N CYS A 56 -14.94 7.90 -1.28
CA CYS A 56 -14.58 6.98 -0.21
C CYS A 56 -13.43 7.58 0.63
N ASN A 57 -13.48 7.45 1.96
CA ASN A 57 -12.35 7.86 2.79
C ASN A 57 -11.32 6.73 2.87
N ILE A 58 -10.03 7.07 2.86
CA ILE A 58 -8.95 6.11 3.09
C ILE A 58 -9.13 5.35 4.41
N LYS A 59 -9.71 5.99 5.43
CA LYS A 59 -10.01 5.40 6.74
C LYS A 59 -11.11 4.34 6.69
N ASP A 60 -11.92 4.31 5.62
CA ASP A 60 -12.97 3.31 5.42
C ASP A 60 -12.40 1.99 4.90
N ILE A 61 -11.14 1.97 4.44
CA ILE A 61 -10.44 0.73 4.12
C ILE A 61 -10.13 0.00 5.45
N PRO A 62 -10.61 -1.24 5.64
CA PRO A 62 -10.30 -2.00 6.84
C PRO A 62 -8.79 -2.13 7.06
N MET A 63 -8.38 -2.04 8.32
CA MET A 63 -6.97 -2.15 8.71
C MET A 63 -6.36 -3.45 8.19
N ILE A 64 -5.08 -3.40 7.79
CA ILE A 64 -4.36 -4.59 7.34
C ILE A 64 -3.69 -5.31 8.51
N SER A 65 -3.57 -6.62 8.39
CA SER A 65 -2.81 -7.48 9.28
C SER A 65 -1.42 -7.76 8.69
N VAL A 66 -0.37 -7.68 9.52
CA VAL A 66 1.02 -7.93 9.11
C VAL A 66 1.68 -8.91 10.07
N MET A 67 2.54 -9.78 9.55
CA MET A 67 3.43 -10.62 10.35
C MET A 67 4.88 -10.34 9.96
N LYS A 68 5.80 -10.48 10.91
CA LYS A 68 7.23 -10.41 10.62
C LYS A 68 7.72 -11.79 10.19
N ARG A 69 8.26 -11.91 8.99
CA ARG A 69 8.84 -13.14 8.44
C ARG A 69 10.18 -12.82 7.78
N ASP A 70 11.23 -13.53 8.15
CA ASP A 70 12.58 -13.36 7.57
C ASP A 70 13.04 -11.89 7.54
N GLY A 71 12.75 -11.16 8.63
CA GLY A 71 13.08 -9.73 8.76
C GLY A 71 12.15 -8.77 8.00
N LYS A 72 11.16 -9.26 7.26
CA LYS A 72 10.24 -8.46 6.43
C LYS A 72 8.82 -8.46 7.01
N TRP A 73 8.07 -7.39 6.77
CA TRP A 73 6.64 -7.31 7.09
C TRP A 73 5.82 -7.87 5.92
N VAL A 74 5.08 -8.94 6.14
CA VAL A 74 4.28 -9.60 5.10
C VAL A 74 2.80 -9.54 5.49
N THR A 75 1.90 -9.37 4.50
CA THR A 75 0.45 -9.37 4.72
C THR A 75 -0.27 -10.33 3.79
N ALA A 76 -1.34 -10.95 4.30
CA ALA A 76 -2.32 -11.69 3.49
C ALA A 76 -3.42 -10.79 2.91
N ASP A 77 -3.50 -9.53 3.34
CA ASP A 77 -4.49 -8.55 2.89
C ASP A 77 -4.07 -7.90 1.56
N ASN A 78 -3.58 -8.71 0.62
CA ASN A 78 -2.89 -8.27 -0.60
C ASN A 78 -3.68 -7.24 -1.42
N ARG A 79 -5.01 -7.40 -1.52
CA ARG A 79 -5.89 -6.44 -2.22
C ARG A 79 -5.90 -5.07 -1.57
N ARG A 80 -5.90 -4.99 -0.23
CA ARG A 80 -5.88 -3.71 0.50
C ARG A 80 -4.50 -3.07 0.43
N LEU A 81 -3.45 -3.87 0.61
CA LEU A 81 -2.07 -3.40 0.44
C LEU A 81 -1.84 -2.83 -0.95
N TRP A 82 -2.42 -3.43 -2.00
CA TRP A 82 -2.33 -2.92 -3.36
C TRP A 82 -2.88 -1.48 -3.46
N VAL A 83 -4.04 -1.21 -2.87
CA VAL A 83 -4.63 0.14 -2.85
C VAL A 83 -3.70 1.12 -2.12
N PHE A 84 -3.23 0.74 -0.92
CA PHE A 84 -2.34 1.60 -0.14
C PHE A 84 -1.01 1.91 -0.85
N LYS A 85 -0.39 0.94 -1.52
CA LYS A 85 0.83 1.18 -2.32
C LYS A 85 0.59 2.13 -3.49
N HIS A 86 -0.60 2.09 -4.12
CA HIS A 86 -0.92 3.05 -5.19
C HIS A 86 -1.20 4.44 -4.63
N LEU A 87 -1.90 4.53 -3.49
CA LEU A 87 -2.10 5.81 -2.79
C LEU A 87 -0.78 6.42 -2.31
N GLU A 88 0.17 5.61 -1.85
CA GLU A 88 1.52 6.07 -1.51
C GLU A 88 2.24 6.67 -2.72
N LYS A 89 2.24 5.96 -3.86
CA LYS A 89 2.86 6.48 -5.10
C LYS A 89 2.18 7.72 -5.68
N LEU A 90 0.93 7.98 -5.27
CA LEU A 90 0.17 9.19 -5.63
C LEU A 90 0.25 10.29 -4.54
N ASP A 91 1.17 10.14 -3.57
CA ASP A 91 1.37 11.05 -2.43
C ASP A 91 0.11 11.30 -1.59
N LYS A 92 -0.82 10.34 -1.57
CA LYS A 92 -2.06 10.39 -0.76
C LYS A 92 -1.96 9.62 0.54
N CYS A 93 -0.95 8.76 0.70
CA CYS A 93 -0.80 7.93 1.90
C CYS A 93 0.68 7.66 2.21
N SER A 94 1.25 8.37 3.19
CA SER A 94 2.65 8.15 3.57
C SER A 94 2.86 6.98 4.53
N ASN A 95 1.87 6.69 5.40
CA ASN A 95 1.97 5.62 6.40
C ASN A 95 0.58 5.04 6.69
N ILE A 96 0.55 3.77 7.08
CA ILE A 96 -0.64 3.10 7.59
C ILE A 96 -0.37 2.49 8.96
N ILE A 97 -1.42 2.39 9.76
CA ILE A 97 -1.42 1.59 10.98
C ILE A 97 -1.82 0.17 10.57
N ALA A 98 -0.99 -0.80 10.93
CA ALA A 98 -1.23 -2.21 10.70
C ALA A 98 -1.29 -2.96 12.04
N ILE A 99 -2.06 -4.05 12.05
CA ILE A 99 -2.18 -4.96 13.20
C ILE A 99 -1.12 -6.05 13.05
N LYS A 100 -0.26 -6.22 14.05
CA LYS A 100 0.66 -7.35 14.12
C LYS A 100 -0.14 -8.61 14.42
N THR A 101 0.07 -9.65 13.61
CA THR A 101 -0.43 -11.01 13.86
C THR A 101 0.77 -11.96 14.01
N SER A 102 0.62 -12.98 14.85
CA SER A 102 1.61 -14.04 15.00
C SER A 102 1.60 -15.02 13.83
N GLU A 103 0.48 -15.11 13.10
CA GLU A 103 0.27 -16.15 12.08
C GLU A 103 -0.41 -15.60 10.82
N ILE A 104 0.10 -16.05 9.68
CA ILE A 104 -0.56 -16.05 8.39
C ILE A 104 -0.55 -17.49 7.91
N ALA A 105 -1.72 -18.01 7.50
CA ALA A 105 -1.82 -19.37 6.97
C ALA A 105 -0.78 -19.63 5.87
N GLU A 106 -0.03 -20.73 5.98
CA GLU A 106 1.07 -21.04 5.05
C GLU A 106 0.62 -21.09 3.58
N SER A 107 -0.62 -21.55 3.34
CA SER A 107 -1.25 -21.55 2.02
C SER A 107 -1.37 -20.16 1.37
N LYS A 108 -1.20 -19.09 2.15
CA LYS A 108 -1.19 -17.69 1.68
C LYS A 108 0.21 -17.13 1.48
N LEU A 109 1.27 -17.89 1.72
CA LEU A 109 2.66 -17.47 1.62
C LEU A 109 3.34 -18.06 0.36
N ASN A 110 2.81 -17.72 -0.82
CA ASN A 110 3.26 -18.25 -2.11
C ASN A 110 3.83 -17.17 -3.04
N SER A 111 4.47 -16.14 -2.47
CA SER A 111 5.14 -15.14 -3.29
C SER A 111 6.51 -15.64 -3.77
N GLU A 112 6.72 -15.61 -5.09
CA GLU A 112 7.95 -16.02 -5.78
C GLU A 112 8.79 -14.80 -6.18
N ASN A 113 8.22 -13.59 -6.19
CA ASN A 113 8.92 -12.33 -6.52
C ASN A 113 9.43 -11.57 -5.28
N GLY A 114 9.51 -12.28 -4.13
CA GLY A 114 9.89 -11.70 -2.86
C GLY A 114 8.87 -10.72 -2.26
N GLY A 115 7.62 -10.74 -2.74
CA GLY A 115 6.47 -10.00 -2.21
C GLY A 115 6.39 -8.53 -2.61
N ARG A 116 7.14 -8.09 -3.63
CA ARG A 116 7.22 -6.66 -3.97
C ARG A 116 6.07 -6.19 -4.86
N THR A 117 5.67 -7.04 -5.79
CA THR A 117 4.61 -6.77 -6.77
C THR A 117 3.58 -7.90 -6.75
N VAL A 118 2.41 -7.63 -7.35
CA VAL A 118 1.39 -8.65 -7.57
C VAL A 118 0.81 -8.47 -8.96
N GLU A 119 0.43 -9.59 -9.55
CA GLU A 119 -0.35 -9.67 -10.77
C GLU A 119 -1.82 -9.92 -10.45
N PHE A 120 -2.71 -9.58 -11.38
CA PHE A 120 -4.09 -10.02 -11.29
C PHE A 120 -4.22 -11.44 -11.87
N TYR A 121 -5.22 -12.21 -11.41
CA TYR A 121 -5.55 -13.48 -12.05
C TYR A 121 -5.87 -13.27 -13.54
N ILE A 122 -5.49 -14.26 -14.37
CA ILE A 122 -5.67 -14.24 -15.83
C ILE A 122 -7.12 -13.88 -16.19
N GLY A 123 -7.29 -12.96 -17.13
CA GLY A 123 -8.60 -12.45 -17.55
C GLY A 123 -9.19 -11.37 -16.61
N MET A 124 -8.45 -10.96 -15.58
CA MET A 124 -8.83 -9.84 -14.71
C MET A 124 -7.82 -8.70 -14.82
N ALA A 125 -8.30 -7.48 -14.68
CA ALA A 125 -7.49 -6.29 -14.52
C ALA A 125 -8.09 -5.40 -13.44
N ALA A 126 -7.27 -4.56 -12.80
CA ALA A 126 -7.80 -3.44 -12.05
C ALA A 126 -8.63 -2.58 -13.01
N THR A 127 -9.91 -2.38 -12.70
CA THR A 127 -10.72 -1.37 -13.38
C THR A 127 -10.31 0.02 -12.89
N GLY A 128 -10.79 1.07 -13.56
CA GLY A 128 -10.48 2.44 -13.17
C GLY A 128 -9.24 3.00 -13.86
N GLU A 129 -8.93 4.26 -13.56
CA GLU A 129 -7.92 5.03 -14.29
C GLU A 129 -6.71 5.41 -13.45
N TRP A 130 -6.87 5.64 -12.14
CA TRP A 130 -5.82 6.24 -11.33
C TRP A 130 -4.60 5.32 -11.16
N HIS A 131 -4.80 4.01 -11.22
CA HIS A 131 -3.71 3.05 -11.18
C HIS A 131 -2.78 3.13 -12.40
N LYS A 132 -3.25 3.70 -13.52
CA LYS A 132 -2.46 3.96 -14.74
C LYS A 132 -1.75 5.31 -14.72
N LYS A 133 -2.26 6.24 -13.90
CA LYS A 133 -1.71 7.58 -13.69
C LYS A 133 -0.62 7.60 -12.62
N VAL A 134 -0.36 6.46 -11.98
CA VAL A 134 0.76 6.28 -11.08
C VAL A 134 2.06 6.47 -11.88
N PRO A 135 2.97 7.35 -11.45
CA PRO A 135 4.26 7.48 -12.13
C PRO A 135 4.95 6.12 -12.07
N THR A 136 5.18 5.53 -13.25
CA THR A 136 6.06 4.39 -13.38
C THR A 136 7.44 4.89 -13.00
N ILE A 137 7.87 4.63 -11.76
CA ILE A 137 9.29 4.67 -11.44
C ILE A 137 9.87 3.50 -12.23
N GLU A 138 10.28 3.76 -13.46
CA GLU A 138 11.18 2.89 -14.18
C GLU A 138 12.44 2.82 -13.33
N ILE A 139 12.59 1.71 -12.60
CA ILE A 139 13.87 1.38 -12.00
C ILE A 139 14.77 1.08 -13.20
N GLN A 140 15.45 2.10 -13.69
CA GLN A 140 16.59 1.91 -14.57
C GLN A 140 17.61 1.15 -13.72
N ASP A 141 17.76 -0.15 -13.99
CA ASP A 141 18.91 -0.93 -13.55
C ASP A 141 20.14 -0.35 -14.26
N SER A 142 20.62 0.79 -13.77
CA SER A 142 21.92 1.33 -14.14
C SER A 142 22.95 0.51 -13.39
N GLY A 143 23.40 -0.57 -14.04
CA GLY A 143 24.67 -1.18 -13.73
C GLY A 143 25.74 -0.08 -13.64
N THR A 144 26.32 0.03 -12.45
CA THR A 144 27.67 0.54 -12.18
C THR A 144 28.05 1.85 -12.87
N LYS A 145 28.02 2.96 -12.13
CA LYS A 145 29.24 3.71 -11.79
C LYS A 145 28.97 4.79 -10.75
N GLN A 146 29.90 4.85 -9.81
CA GLN A 146 30.12 5.87 -8.80
C GLN A 146 30.05 7.30 -9.38
N ASN A 147 29.46 8.23 -8.61
CA ASN A 147 29.65 9.69 -8.57
C ASN A 147 28.39 10.54 -8.88
N ASP A 148 28.21 11.57 -8.04
CA ASP A 148 27.34 12.76 -8.17
C ASP A 148 25.91 12.70 -7.59
N VAL A 149 25.84 12.61 -6.26
CA VAL A 149 24.63 12.87 -5.46
C VAL A 149 24.57 14.35 -5.02
N VAL A 150 24.63 15.35 -5.91
CA VAL A 150 24.39 16.76 -5.50
C VAL A 150 23.90 17.69 -6.63
N THR A 151 22.88 17.35 -7.44
CA THR A 151 22.37 18.40 -8.39
C THR A 151 20.90 18.37 -8.80
N GLU A 152 20.01 17.61 -8.16
CA GLU A 152 18.61 17.54 -8.65
C GLU A 152 17.52 17.90 -7.63
N LEU A 153 17.87 18.13 -6.35
CA LEU A 153 16.93 18.67 -5.36
C LEU A 153 16.86 20.21 -5.33
N ALA A 154 17.69 20.90 -6.12
CA ALA A 154 17.70 22.36 -6.18
C ALA A 154 16.71 22.96 -7.19
N ARG A 155 16.08 22.16 -8.07
CA ARG A 155 15.15 22.69 -9.10
C ARG A 155 13.69 22.75 -8.67
N PHE A 156 13.26 21.99 -7.67
CA PHE A 156 11.86 21.97 -7.22
C PHE A 156 11.54 22.92 -6.06
N THR A 157 12.55 23.54 -5.44
CA THR A 157 12.34 24.44 -4.29
C THR A 157 12.32 25.93 -4.67
N LEU A 158 12.63 26.28 -5.93
CA LEU A 158 12.76 27.69 -6.35
C LEU A 158 11.65 28.20 -7.30
N LEU A 159 10.47 27.56 -7.34
CA LEU A 159 9.32 27.99 -8.15
C LEU A 159 8.09 28.38 -7.31
N ARG A 160 8.28 28.70 -6.02
CA ARG A 160 7.19 29.09 -5.10
C ARG A 160 7.44 30.34 -4.28
N ILE A 161 8.33 31.21 -4.74
CA ILE A 161 8.42 32.60 -4.29
C ILE A 161 8.52 33.43 -5.56
N ASP A 162 7.76 34.53 -5.62
CA ASP A 162 7.58 35.48 -6.73
C ASP A 162 6.41 35.18 -7.70
N HIS A 163 5.18 35.51 -7.27
CA HIS A 163 4.50 36.75 -7.70
C HIS A 163 3.18 36.99 -6.94
#